data_AF-A0A3M6Y198-F1
#
_entry.id   AF-A0A3M6Y198-F1
#
_cell.length_a   1.000
_cell.length_b   1.000
_cell.length_c   1.000
_cell.angle_alpha   90.00
_cell.angle_beta   90.00
_cell.angle_gamma   90.00
#
_symmetry.space_group_name_H-M   'P 1'
#
loop_
_entity.id
_entity.type
_entity.pdbx_description
1 polymer ?
#
loop_
_entity_poly.entity_id
_entity_poly.type
_entity_poly.pdbx_seq_one_letter_code
_entity_poly.pdbx_strand_id
1 'polypeptide(L)'
;MSPRFGPSSWSGQSIEPAVAGAAAHRHATARIAVLYTKHHAFDSIEDKMAAAIGQSGAAFARALQGPAKSVARCSRTQFQRMRAQRPAFTPAVRSFTASARSFEKRYTEDHEWIDTSNPEAATIGISTYAAKALGDVVYVELPQIDMEVNKGDAIGAVESVKSASDIMTPVSGMITEVNSSLEEKPSKINSSPEGDGWLAKVKMTSQDEVQGLMDAEAYRKFTEESSDK
;
A
#
# COMPACT_ATOMS: atom_id res chain seq x y z
N MET A 1 -31.37 58.52 69.62
CA MET A 1 -30.02 58.93 69.19
C MET A 1 -29.49 57.89 68.20
N SER A 2 -28.97 58.36 67.06
CA SER A 2 -28.57 57.73 65.78
C SER A 2 -27.54 56.57 65.83
N PRO A 3 -27.08 55.94 64.70
CA PRO A 3 -27.42 56.06 63.26
C PRO A 3 -27.57 54.72 62.47
N ARG A 4 -28.33 54.68 61.35
CA ARG A 4 -27.95 54.51 59.90
C ARG A 4 -26.84 53.50 59.53
N PHE A 5 -27.12 52.57 58.61
CA PHE A 5 -26.70 52.53 57.17
C PHE A 5 -27.02 51.12 56.59
N GLY A 6 -27.57 51.04 55.37
CA GLY A 6 -28.07 49.79 54.74
C GLY A 6 -27.09 49.11 53.77
N PRO A 7 -27.51 48.01 53.09
CA PRO A 7 -26.85 47.48 51.89
C PRO A 7 -27.75 47.58 50.65
N SER A 8 -27.36 48.30 49.59
CA SER A 8 -26.58 47.87 48.40
C SER A 8 -27.27 46.84 47.49
N SER A 9 -27.79 47.37 46.37
CA SER A 9 -28.29 46.69 45.18
C SER A 9 -27.15 46.08 44.35
N TRP A 10 -27.29 44.82 43.97
CA TRP A 10 -26.50 44.21 42.90
C TRP A 10 -27.42 43.61 41.84
N SER A 11 -27.36 44.22 40.66
CA SER A 11 -28.12 43.86 39.46
C SER A 11 -27.53 42.60 38.84
N GLY A 12 -28.38 41.61 38.57
CA GLY A 12 -28.04 40.42 37.80
C GLY A 12 -27.82 40.77 36.33
N GLN A 13 -26.68 40.35 35.78
CA GLN A 13 -26.35 40.49 34.36
C GLN A 13 -26.44 39.11 33.72
N SER A 14 -27.42 38.96 32.84
CA SER A 14 -27.64 37.80 31.97
C SER A 14 -26.43 37.61 31.05
N ILE A 15 -25.92 36.38 30.98
CA ILE A 15 -24.87 35.99 30.03
C ILE A 15 -25.56 35.22 28.90
N GLU A 16 -25.51 35.76 27.69
CA GLU A 16 -25.94 35.12 26.46
C GLU A 16 -24.93 34.07 25.97
N PRO A 17 -25.37 33.03 25.24
CA PRO A 17 -24.46 32.11 24.57
C PRO A 17 -24.09 32.63 23.17
N ALA A 18 -22.80 32.88 22.94
CA ALA A 18 -22.28 33.33 21.65
C ALA A 18 -21.43 32.25 20.95
N VAL A 19 -21.96 31.81 19.81
CA VAL A 19 -21.29 31.65 18.49
C VAL A 19 -20.30 30.49 18.28
N ALA A 20 -20.79 29.57 17.42
CA ALA A 20 -20.16 28.94 16.25
C ALA A 20 -18.63 28.95 16.05
N GLY A 21 -18.10 27.78 15.69
CA GLY A 21 -16.80 27.65 15.03
C GLY A 21 -16.62 26.27 14.42
N ALA A 22 -16.89 26.16 13.12
CA ALA A 22 -16.53 25.02 12.29
C ALA A 22 -15.01 24.76 12.38
N ALA A 23 -14.62 23.58 12.87
CA ALA A 23 -13.27 23.07 12.71
C ALA A 23 -13.28 22.04 11.59
N ALA A 24 -12.97 22.51 10.39
CA ALA A 24 -12.44 21.68 9.33
C ALA A 24 -11.28 20.85 9.90
N HIS A 25 -11.35 19.53 9.73
CA HIS A 25 -10.19 18.64 9.88
C HIS A 25 -9.16 19.09 8.84
N ARG A 26 -8.24 19.94 9.30
CA ARG A 26 -7.10 20.41 8.52
C ARG A 26 -6.15 19.25 8.36
N HIS A 27 -5.66 19.11 7.14
CA HIS A 27 -4.65 18.15 6.70
C HIS A 27 -3.65 17.80 7.81
N ALA A 28 -3.63 16.52 8.18
CA ALA A 28 -2.52 15.90 8.87
C ALA A 28 -1.25 16.17 8.08
N THR A 29 -0.39 17.03 8.62
CA THR A 29 0.98 17.25 8.14
C THR A 29 1.90 16.85 9.30
N ALA A 30 2.05 15.56 9.51
CA ALA A 30 3.09 14.97 10.33
C ALA A 30 4.01 14.22 9.36
N ARG A 31 4.85 14.91 8.59
CA ARG A 31 6.23 15.21 9.00
C ARG A 31 6.77 14.08 9.87
N ILE A 32 7.29 13.04 9.23
CA ILE A 32 8.41 12.30 9.80
C ILE A 32 9.40 13.36 10.29
N ALA A 33 9.54 13.47 11.60
CA ALA A 33 10.43 14.42 12.23
C ALA A 33 11.87 13.97 12.00
N VAL A 34 12.38 14.18 10.77
CA VAL A 34 13.82 14.23 10.51
C VAL A 34 14.30 15.63 10.87
N LEU A 35 14.39 15.89 12.18
CA LEU A 35 15.20 16.99 12.67
C LEU A 35 16.67 16.51 12.68
N TYR A 36 17.44 16.95 11.66
CA TYR A 36 18.84 17.44 11.72
C TYR A 36 19.83 16.60 12.59
N THR A 37 20.99 16.10 12.14
CA THR A 37 22.10 16.79 11.45
C THR A 37 23.27 15.81 11.22
N LYS A 38 23.82 15.78 10.00
CA LYS A 38 25.25 15.70 9.66
C LYS A 38 26.21 15.16 10.74
N HIS A 39 26.69 13.91 10.64
CA HIS A 39 28.08 13.50 10.97
C HIS A 39 28.36 12.01 10.66
N HIS A 40 29.49 11.74 9.99
CA HIS A 40 30.12 10.45 9.58
C HIS A 40 29.51 9.79 8.31
N ALA A 41 30.14 9.73 7.13
CA ALA A 41 31.50 9.37 6.69
C ALA A 41 31.88 7.90 6.97
N PHE A 42 32.34 7.20 5.89
CA PHE A 42 32.73 5.78 5.76
C PHE A 42 31.55 4.79 5.72
N ASP A 43 31.31 3.97 4.69
CA ASP A 43 32.25 3.17 3.89
C ASP A 43 31.91 3.20 2.39
N SER A 44 32.93 3.51 1.59
CA SER A 44 32.96 3.30 0.14
C SER A 44 33.79 2.04 -0.10
N ILE A 45 33.15 0.89 -0.25
CA ILE A 45 33.78 -0.29 -0.83
C ILE A 45 32.98 -0.68 -2.06
N GLU A 46 33.63 -0.39 -3.19
CA GLU A 46 33.14 -0.48 -4.55
C GLU A 46 32.75 -1.90 -4.96
N ASP A 47 31.59 -1.95 -5.60
CA ASP A 47 31.23 -2.81 -6.72
C ASP A 47 32.41 -3.19 -7.61
N LYS A 48 32.75 -4.50 -7.67
CA LYS A 48 33.28 -5.14 -8.89
C LYS A 48 32.87 -6.61 -8.91
N MET A 49 31.92 -6.96 -9.78
CA MET A 49 32.11 -7.97 -10.85
C MET A 49 30.79 -8.27 -11.56
N ALA A 50 30.57 -7.59 -12.68
CA ALA A 50 29.62 -7.96 -13.71
C ALA A 50 30.34 -8.67 -14.87
N ALA A 51 29.65 -9.67 -15.42
CA ALA A 51 29.67 -10.18 -16.79
C ALA A 51 30.94 -10.89 -17.31
N ALA A 52 30.77 -12.06 -17.95
CA ALA A 52 30.83 -12.19 -19.41
C ALA A 52 30.83 -13.65 -19.94
N ILE A 53 30.12 -13.82 -21.08
CA ILE A 53 30.36 -14.74 -22.21
C ILE A 53 29.83 -16.19 -22.17
N GLY A 54 29.03 -16.52 -23.19
CA GLY A 54 28.73 -17.91 -23.59
C GLY A 54 27.77 -18.02 -24.78
N GLN A 55 28.27 -17.75 -25.99
CA GLN A 55 27.59 -17.92 -27.28
C GLN A 55 27.41 -19.41 -27.67
N SER A 56 26.50 -19.62 -28.63
CA SER A 56 26.59 -20.56 -29.76
C SER A 56 25.63 -21.75 -29.77
N GLY A 57 25.02 -21.99 -30.93
CA GLY A 57 24.37 -23.26 -31.25
C GLY A 57 23.23 -23.17 -32.25
N ALA A 58 23.53 -22.80 -33.50
CA ALA A 58 22.63 -23.03 -34.62
C ALA A 58 22.74 -24.46 -35.15
N ALA A 59 21.67 -24.91 -35.80
CA ALA A 59 21.62 -25.79 -36.97
C ALA A 59 20.94 -27.17 -36.83
N PHE A 60 20.43 -27.59 -38.00
CA PHE A 60 19.89 -28.88 -38.43
C PHE A 60 18.42 -29.17 -38.10
N ALA A 61 17.57 -29.67 -39.00
CA ALA A 61 17.62 -29.85 -40.44
C ALA A 61 16.21 -30.20 -40.94
N ARG A 62 16.01 -29.90 -42.21
CA ARG A 62 14.84 -30.08 -43.08
C ARG A 62 14.59 -31.56 -43.45
N ALA A 63 13.32 -31.98 -43.51
CA ALA A 63 12.87 -33.17 -44.26
C ALA A 63 11.42 -32.95 -44.75
N LEU A 64 11.19 -32.65 -46.04
CA LEU A 64 10.73 -33.54 -47.13
C LEU A 64 9.28 -34.07 -46.90
N GLN A 65 8.23 -33.43 -47.42
CA GLN A 65 7.64 -33.57 -48.78
C GLN A 65 7.36 -35.01 -49.25
N GLY A 66 6.06 -35.29 -49.50
CA GLY A 66 5.53 -36.43 -50.26
C GLY A 66 4.00 -36.31 -50.50
N PRO A 67 3.42 -36.88 -51.57
CA PRO A 67 2.54 -36.13 -52.48
C PRO A 67 1.03 -36.49 -52.49
N ALA A 68 0.27 -35.59 -53.12
CA ALA A 68 -1.16 -35.64 -53.41
C ALA A 68 -1.54 -36.48 -54.65
N LYS A 69 -2.74 -37.10 -54.64
CA LYS A 69 -3.60 -37.46 -55.80
C LYS A 69 -5.07 -37.53 -55.29
N SER A 70 -6.00 -36.65 -55.63
CA SER A 70 -6.73 -36.37 -56.89
C SER A 70 -7.98 -37.25 -57.16
N VAL A 71 -9.15 -36.62 -56.94
CA VAL A 71 -10.37 -36.50 -57.78
C VAL A 71 -11.26 -37.71 -58.12
N ALA A 72 -12.58 -37.52 -57.84
CA ALA A 72 -13.79 -37.75 -58.67
C ALA A 72 -14.92 -38.46 -57.87
N ARG A 73 -16.23 -38.32 -58.12
CA ARG A 73 -17.14 -37.30 -58.70
C ARG A 73 -18.57 -37.84 -58.43
N CYS A 74 -19.45 -36.98 -57.92
CA CYS A 74 -20.92 -36.91 -58.01
C CYS A 74 -21.80 -38.12 -58.41
N SER A 75 -22.83 -38.42 -57.59
CA SER A 75 -24.28 -38.28 -57.90
C SER A 75 -25.10 -38.76 -56.69
N ARG A 76 -25.84 -37.91 -55.96
CA ARG A 76 -27.16 -37.28 -56.19
C ARG A 76 -28.34 -38.26 -56.20
N THR A 77 -28.96 -38.43 -55.02
CA THR A 77 -30.43 -38.40 -54.78
C THR A 77 -30.65 -38.47 -53.26
N GLN A 78 -31.04 -37.39 -52.59
CA GLN A 78 -32.42 -36.90 -52.42
C GLN A 78 -33.26 -37.80 -51.51
N PHE A 79 -33.20 -37.52 -50.20
CA PHE A 79 -34.28 -37.84 -49.27
C PHE A 79 -34.53 -36.61 -48.38
N GLN A 80 -35.68 -35.99 -48.59
CA GLN A 80 -36.28 -35.04 -47.66
C GLN A 80 -36.54 -35.75 -46.33
N ARG A 81 -36.23 -35.09 -45.21
CA ARG A 81 -37.10 -35.12 -44.02
C ARG A 81 -36.69 -34.05 -43.00
N MET A 82 -37.65 -33.15 -42.79
CA MET A 82 -37.97 -32.39 -41.59
C MET A 82 -36.88 -31.52 -40.95
N ARG A 83 -37.10 -30.20 -41.04
CA ARG A 83 -36.55 -29.19 -40.12
C ARG A 83 -36.89 -29.59 -38.68
N ALA A 84 -35.94 -30.20 -37.98
CA ALA A 84 -35.88 -30.07 -36.54
C ALA A 84 -35.15 -28.75 -36.26
N GLN A 85 -35.89 -27.76 -35.74
CA GLN A 85 -35.30 -26.53 -35.23
C GLN A 85 -34.33 -26.92 -34.12
N ARG A 86 -33.03 -26.93 -34.43
CA ARG A 86 -31.98 -27.01 -33.42
C ARG A 86 -32.05 -25.70 -32.64
N PRO A 87 -32.27 -25.70 -31.32
CA PRO A 87 -32.02 -24.49 -30.56
C PRO A 87 -30.55 -24.15 -30.80
N ALA A 88 -30.29 -22.94 -31.29
CA ALA A 88 -28.94 -22.42 -31.37
C ALA A 88 -28.43 -22.29 -29.93
N PHE A 89 -27.83 -23.36 -29.41
CA PHE A 89 -27.09 -23.28 -28.16
C PHE A 89 -25.79 -22.56 -28.51
N THR A 90 -25.86 -21.24 -28.59
CA THR A 90 -24.68 -20.40 -28.52
C THR A 90 -24.09 -20.66 -27.14
N PRO A 91 -22.88 -21.24 -27.00
CA PRO A 91 -22.23 -21.18 -25.72
C PRO A 91 -22.05 -19.69 -25.42
N ALA A 92 -22.67 -19.21 -24.35
CA ALA A 92 -22.33 -17.93 -23.78
C ALA A 92 -20.91 -18.10 -23.22
N VAL A 93 -19.90 -17.95 -24.10
CA VAL A 93 -18.52 -17.85 -23.68
C VAL A 93 -18.46 -16.55 -22.91
N ARG A 94 -18.55 -16.63 -21.59
CA ARG A 94 -18.29 -15.48 -20.73
C ARG A 94 -16.83 -15.11 -20.98
N SER A 95 -16.61 -14.07 -21.79
CA SER A 95 -15.31 -13.42 -21.88
C SER A 95 -14.99 -12.88 -20.50
N PHE A 96 -14.22 -13.63 -19.73
CA PHE A 96 -13.62 -13.11 -18.51
C PHE A 96 -12.43 -12.25 -18.94
N THR A 97 -12.69 -11.01 -19.33
CA THR A 97 -11.63 -10.01 -19.40
C THR A 97 -11.45 -9.47 -17.98
N ALA A 98 -10.62 -10.13 -17.17
CA ALA A 98 -10.03 -9.44 -16.02
C ALA A 98 -8.82 -8.66 -16.53
N SER A 99 -8.98 -7.36 -16.73
CA SER A 99 -7.87 -6.47 -17.02
C SER A 99 -7.32 -5.87 -15.72
N ALA A 100 -6.00 -5.96 -15.59
CA ALA A 100 -5.08 -5.40 -14.59
C ALA A 100 -5.42 -5.59 -13.10
N ARG A 101 -4.92 -6.69 -12.51
CA ARG A 101 -4.47 -6.67 -11.11
C ARG A 101 -2.97 -6.91 -11.07
N SER A 102 -2.21 -5.85 -10.80
CA SER A 102 -0.83 -5.97 -10.35
C SER A 102 -0.58 -4.87 -9.33
N PHE A 103 -0.98 -5.13 -8.09
CA PHE A 103 -0.51 -4.37 -6.95
C PHE A 103 0.23 -5.35 -6.04
N GLU A 104 1.57 -5.25 -6.06
CA GLU A 104 2.46 -6.15 -5.32
C GLU A 104 3.06 -5.41 -4.12
N LYS A 105 3.58 -4.21 -4.30
CA LYS A 105 3.95 -3.31 -3.19
C LYS A 105 3.88 -1.86 -3.63
N ARG A 106 3.34 -0.99 -2.79
CA ARG A 106 3.18 0.45 -3.04
C ARG A 106 3.68 1.25 -1.84
N TYR A 107 4.03 2.51 -2.07
CA TYR A 107 4.66 3.37 -1.09
C TYR A 107 3.98 4.73 -0.99
N THR A 108 3.99 5.31 0.20
CA THR A 108 3.56 6.68 0.48
C THR A 108 4.73 7.65 0.43
N GLU A 109 4.42 8.94 0.39
CA GLU A 109 5.42 10.00 0.56
C GLU A 109 6.02 9.99 1.98
N ASP A 110 5.23 9.57 2.97
CA ASP A 110 5.61 9.40 4.38
C ASP A 110 6.31 8.04 4.65
N HIS A 111 6.80 7.37 3.61
CA HIS A 111 7.69 6.19 3.71
C HIS A 111 7.08 4.94 4.37
N GLU A 112 5.75 4.83 4.41
CA GLU A 112 5.06 3.57 4.62
C GLU A 112 4.95 2.78 3.31
N TRP A 113 4.84 1.46 3.44
CA TRP A 113 4.53 0.57 2.34
C TRP A 113 3.24 -0.21 2.61
N ILE A 114 2.56 -0.56 1.52
CA ILE A 114 1.43 -1.47 1.51
C ILE A 114 1.62 -2.57 0.47
N ASP A 115 1.52 -3.81 0.91
CA ASP A 115 1.50 -5.01 0.07
C ASP A 115 0.05 -5.50 -0.08
N THR A 116 -0.39 -5.60 -1.33
CA THR A 116 -1.78 -5.95 -1.71
C THR A 116 -1.84 -7.28 -2.48
N SER A 117 -0.77 -8.09 -2.38
CA SER A 117 -0.73 -9.44 -2.93
C SER A 117 -1.86 -10.33 -2.38
N ASN A 118 -2.23 -10.13 -1.11
CA ASN A 118 -3.43 -10.71 -0.52
C ASN A 118 -4.63 -9.76 -0.68
N PRO A 119 -5.67 -10.15 -1.44
CA PRO A 119 -6.84 -9.31 -1.68
C PRO A 119 -7.78 -9.17 -0.48
N GLU A 120 -7.68 -10.04 0.53
CA GLU A 120 -8.54 -9.98 1.73
C GLU A 120 -7.93 -9.09 2.83
N ALA A 121 -6.61 -9.04 2.90
CA ALA A 121 -5.88 -8.34 3.95
C ALA A 121 -4.55 -7.80 3.39
N ALA A 122 -4.50 -6.51 3.12
CA ALA A 122 -3.30 -5.82 2.69
C ALA A 122 -2.36 -5.61 3.89
N THR A 123 -1.07 -5.79 3.70
CA THR A 123 -0.07 -5.69 4.78
C THR A 123 0.59 -4.32 4.75
N ILE A 124 0.70 -3.66 5.90
CA ILE A 124 1.30 -2.34 6.05
C ILE A 124 2.58 -2.43 6.90
N GLY A 125 3.58 -1.62 6.56
CA GLY A 125 4.80 -1.45 7.36
C GLY A 125 5.55 -0.16 6.99
N ILE A 126 6.75 0.04 7.55
CA ILE A 126 7.64 1.15 7.19
C ILE A 126 8.74 0.70 6.23
N SER A 127 9.16 1.59 5.34
CA SER A 127 10.17 1.28 4.33
C SER A 127 11.56 1.10 4.92
N THR A 128 12.45 0.49 4.14
CA THR A 128 13.87 0.39 4.49
C THR A 128 14.53 1.77 4.68
N TYR A 129 14.07 2.78 3.94
CA TYR A 129 14.56 4.15 4.08
C TYR A 129 14.16 4.75 5.44
N ALA A 130 12.88 4.62 5.83
CA ALA A 130 12.38 5.09 7.12
C ALA A 130 13.09 4.40 8.29
N ALA A 131 13.22 3.06 8.25
CA ALA A 131 13.88 2.31 9.31
C ALA A 131 15.35 2.73 9.50
N LYS A 132 16.06 3.05 8.42
CA LYS A 132 17.43 3.59 8.49
C LYS A 132 17.47 5.00 9.06
N ALA A 133 16.52 5.86 8.69
CA ALA A 133 16.44 7.23 9.18
C ALA A 133 16.12 7.30 10.68
N LEU A 134 15.25 6.42 11.19
CA LEU A 134 14.96 6.29 12.61
C LEU A 134 16.17 5.81 13.42
N GLY A 135 17.01 4.95 12.84
CA GLY A 135 18.08 4.26 13.56
C GLY A 135 17.55 3.08 14.37
N ASP A 136 18.24 2.68 15.43
CA ASP A 136 17.91 1.48 16.22
C ASP A 136 16.56 1.64 16.95
N VAL A 137 15.57 0.86 16.52
CA VAL A 137 14.20 0.90 17.03
C VAL A 137 14.13 0.15 18.36
N VAL A 138 13.60 0.83 19.37
CA VAL A 138 13.51 0.31 20.75
C VAL A 138 12.08 0.07 21.19
N TYR A 139 11.10 0.66 20.50
CA TYR A 139 9.69 0.51 20.83
C TYR A 139 8.80 0.66 19.58
N VAL A 140 7.68 -0.06 19.58
CA VAL A 140 6.66 0.00 18.52
C VAL A 140 5.29 -0.02 19.21
N GLU A 141 4.46 0.97 18.89
CA GLU A 141 3.04 0.99 19.23
C GLU A 141 2.24 0.41 18.07
N LEU A 142 1.55 -0.70 18.32
CA LEU A 142 0.73 -1.39 17.32
C LEU A 142 -0.75 -0.98 17.43
N PRO A 143 -1.51 -0.98 16.31
CA PRO A 143 -2.94 -0.71 16.34
C PRO A 143 -3.73 -1.77 17.10
N GLN A 144 -5.00 -1.46 17.39
CA GLN A 144 -5.96 -2.45 17.87
C GLN A 144 -6.56 -3.24 16.70
N ILE A 145 -6.76 -4.55 16.90
CA ILE A 145 -7.55 -5.38 15.98
C ILE A 145 -9.01 -4.89 15.99
N ASP A 146 -9.67 -4.98 14.84
CA ASP A 146 -11.05 -4.51 14.58
C ASP A 146 -11.22 -2.97 14.64
N MET A 147 -10.12 -2.21 14.66
CA MET A 147 -10.15 -0.76 14.54
C MET A 147 -10.50 -0.34 13.10
N GLU A 148 -11.51 0.51 12.95
CA GLU A 148 -11.83 1.18 11.69
C GLU A 148 -10.90 2.39 11.50
N VAL A 149 -10.34 2.52 10.31
CA VAL A 149 -9.36 3.56 9.97
C VAL A 149 -9.68 4.17 8.61
N ASN A 150 -9.46 5.47 8.46
CA ASN A 150 -9.52 6.16 7.18
C ASN A 150 -8.10 6.42 6.67
N LYS A 151 -7.94 6.57 5.35
CA LYS A 151 -6.67 6.96 4.73
C LYS A 151 -6.09 8.21 5.42
N GLY A 152 -4.84 8.10 5.89
CA GLY A 152 -4.12 9.16 6.58
C GLY A 152 -4.34 9.19 8.09
N ASP A 153 -5.16 8.30 8.67
CA ASP A 153 -5.28 8.16 10.11
C ASP A 153 -4.02 7.49 10.69
N ALA A 154 -3.61 7.92 11.89
CA ALA A 154 -2.53 7.29 12.62
C ALA A 154 -3.01 5.94 13.19
N ILE A 155 -2.23 4.88 12.94
CA ILE A 155 -2.54 3.52 13.41
C ILE A 155 -1.58 3.03 14.50
N GLY A 156 -0.48 3.75 14.72
CA GLY A 156 0.55 3.39 15.69
C GLY A 156 1.75 4.32 15.58
N ALA A 157 2.86 3.95 16.21
CA ALA A 157 4.08 4.73 16.22
C ALA A 157 5.32 3.83 16.33
N VAL A 158 6.45 4.30 15.83
CA VAL A 158 7.76 3.64 15.97
C VAL A 158 8.74 4.60 16.63
N GLU A 159 9.40 4.14 17.68
CA GLU A 159 10.35 4.93 18.46
C GLU A 159 11.75 4.30 18.47
N SER A 160 12.74 5.17 18.30
CA SER A 160 14.17 4.87 18.45
C SER A 160 14.74 5.71 19.59
N VAL A 161 16.01 5.47 19.90
CA VAL A 161 16.76 6.31 20.87
C VAL A 161 16.94 7.75 20.38
N LYS A 162 16.71 8.01 19.09
CA LYS A 162 16.98 9.30 18.44
C LYS A 162 15.71 10.05 18.03
N SER A 163 14.67 9.32 17.65
CA SER A 163 13.48 9.87 17.01
C SER A 163 12.24 9.03 17.33
N ALA A 164 11.07 9.63 17.20
CA ALA A 164 9.78 8.94 17.19
C ALA A 164 8.99 9.41 15.96
N SER A 165 8.23 8.49 15.35
CA SER A 165 7.34 8.81 14.24
C SER A 165 6.04 8.04 14.34
N ASP A 166 4.94 8.74 14.15
CA ASP A 166 3.63 8.13 13.95
C ASP A 166 3.60 7.38 12.61
N ILE A 167 2.79 6.33 12.52
CA ILE A 167 2.57 5.54 11.32
C ILE A 167 1.16 5.82 10.81
N MET A 168 1.08 6.28 9.56
CA MET A 168 -0.20 6.61 8.92
C MET A 168 -0.67 5.45 8.04
N THR A 169 -1.97 5.16 8.04
CA THR A 169 -2.51 4.17 7.10
C THR A 169 -2.63 4.75 5.69
N PRO A 170 -2.12 4.08 4.63
CA PRO A 170 -2.23 4.54 3.26
C PRO A 170 -3.65 4.39 2.67
N VAL A 171 -4.50 3.61 3.32
CA VAL A 171 -5.84 3.23 2.85
C VAL A 171 -6.85 3.19 3.99
N SER A 172 -8.11 3.39 3.64
CA SER A 172 -9.26 3.24 4.52
C SER A 172 -9.64 1.76 4.64
N GLY A 173 -10.02 1.32 5.84
CA GLY A 173 -10.29 -0.10 6.10
C GLY A 173 -10.50 -0.45 7.56
N MET A 174 -10.42 -1.75 7.84
CA MET A 174 -10.47 -2.31 9.19
C MET A 174 -9.20 -3.13 9.46
N ILE A 175 -8.56 -2.91 10.60
CA ILE A 175 -7.38 -3.69 11.01
C ILE A 175 -7.82 -5.11 11.38
N THR A 176 -7.25 -6.11 10.72
CA THR A 176 -7.61 -7.52 10.93
C THR A 176 -6.55 -8.31 11.69
N GLU A 177 -5.28 -7.88 11.62
CA GLU A 177 -4.16 -8.58 12.23
C GLU A 177 -3.04 -7.58 12.58
N VAL A 178 -2.29 -7.85 13.64
CA VAL A 178 -1.11 -7.08 14.05
C VAL A 178 0.06 -7.99 14.37
N ASN A 179 1.27 -7.52 14.14
CA ASN A 179 2.48 -8.29 14.39
C ASN A 179 2.93 -8.15 15.85
N SER A 180 2.28 -8.88 16.76
CA SER A 180 2.60 -8.88 18.19
C SER A 180 4.07 -9.24 18.50
N SER A 181 4.78 -9.88 17.57
CA SER A 181 6.21 -10.19 17.76
C SER A 181 7.11 -8.96 17.83
N LEU A 182 6.61 -7.79 17.40
CA LEU A 182 7.34 -6.52 17.49
C LEU A 182 7.35 -5.92 18.90
N GLU A 183 6.40 -6.29 19.76
CA GLU A 183 6.39 -5.86 21.17
C GLU A 183 7.59 -6.45 21.93
N GLU A 184 7.94 -7.70 21.62
CA GLU A 184 9.10 -8.37 22.21
C GLU A 184 10.40 -8.10 21.46
N LYS A 185 10.32 -7.89 20.13
CA LYS A 185 11.47 -7.78 19.23
C LYS A 185 11.33 -6.60 18.25
N PRO A 186 11.38 -5.35 18.75
CA PRO A 186 11.25 -4.15 17.92
C PRO A 186 12.36 -4.02 16.87
N SER A 187 13.56 -4.56 17.13
CA SER A 187 14.70 -4.56 16.20
C SER A 187 14.44 -5.29 14.87
N LYS A 188 13.36 -6.08 14.78
CA LYS A 188 12.91 -6.65 13.50
C LYS A 188 12.65 -5.58 12.45
N ILE A 189 12.12 -4.42 12.87
CA ILE A 189 11.90 -3.26 12.00
C ILE A 189 13.20 -2.83 11.30
N ASN A 190 14.34 -2.88 12.00
CA ASN A 190 15.62 -2.56 11.39
C ASN A 190 16.18 -3.67 10.50
N SER A 191 16.03 -4.93 10.92
CA SER A 191 16.62 -6.08 10.22
C SER A 191 15.86 -6.51 8.96
N SER A 192 14.53 -6.38 8.96
CA SER A 192 13.63 -6.84 7.89
C SER A 192 12.40 -5.92 7.77
N PRO A 193 12.58 -4.60 7.53
CA PRO A 193 11.50 -3.60 7.54
C PRO A 193 10.36 -3.92 6.58
N GLU A 194 10.70 -4.47 5.43
CA GLU A 194 9.77 -4.80 4.34
C GLU A 194 9.43 -6.30 4.25
N GLY A 195 9.81 -7.06 5.28
CA GLY A 195 9.56 -8.50 5.43
C GLY A 195 8.92 -8.81 6.79
N ASP A 196 9.73 -9.29 7.74
CA ASP A 196 9.24 -9.70 9.08
C ASP A 196 8.85 -8.52 9.99
N GLY A 197 9.19 -7.29 9.58
CA GLY A 197 8.88 -6.02 10.24
C GLY A 197 7.54 -5.40 9.82
N TRP A 198 6.63 -6.15 9.23
CA TRP A 198 5.27 -5.67 8.98
C TRP A 198 4.55 -5.32 10.30
N LEU A 199 3.70 -4.29 10.29
CA LEU A 199 3.06 -3.75 11.49
C LEU A 199 1.64 -4.31 11.66
N ALA A 200 0.83 -4.16 10.62
CA ALA A 200 -0.58 -4.52 10.66
C ALA A 200 -1.08 -4.99 9.29
N LYS A 201 -2.19 -5.74 9.28
CA LYS A 201 -2.95 -6.04 8.08
C LYS A 201 -4.30 -5.36 8.13
N VAL A 202 -4.70 -4.81 6.98
CA VAL A 202 -5.94 -4.05 6.82
C VAL A 202 -6.82 -4.70 5.75
N LYS A 203 -8.09 -4.87 6.08
CA LYS A 203 -9.14 -5.15 5.11
C LYS A 203 -9.60 -3.83 4.50
N MET A 204 -9.19 -3.58 3.26
CA MET A 204 -9.46 -2.33 2.54
C MET A 204 -10.95 -2.17 2.23
N THR A 205 -11.49 -0.97 2.42
CA THR A 205 -12.85 -0.62 1.99
C THR A 205 -12.89 -0.09 0.56
N SER A 206 -11.82 0.55 0.10
CA SER A 206 -11.69 1.10 -1.26
C SER A 206 -10.35 0.74 -1.90
N GLN A 207 -10.39 0.09 -3.06
CA GLN A 207 -9.17 -0.27 -3.80
C GLN A 207 -8.58 0.90 -4.59
N ASP A 208 -9.39 1.93 -4.87
CA ASP A 208 -8.98 3.07 -5.69
C ASP A 208 -7.92 3.93 -5.01
N GLU A 209 -7.89 3.91 -3.67
CA GLU A 209 -6.90 4.65 -2.88
C GLU A 209 -5.46 4.15 -3.11
N VAL A 210 -5.29 2.87 -3.46
CA VAL A 210 -3.99 2.25 -3.76
C VAL A 210 -3.41 2.74 -5.09
N GLN A 211 -4.28 3.16 -6.02
CA GLN A 211 -3.84 3.64 -7.35
C GLN A 211 -3.08 4.97 -7.28
N GLY A 212 -3.33 5.77 -6.24
CA GLY A 212 -2.64 7.03 -6.00
C GLY A 212 -1.27 6.89 -5.33
N LEU A 213 -0.85 5.67 -5.00
CA LEU A 213 0.42 5.42 -4.31
C LEU A 213 1.56 5.16 -5.29
N MET A 214 2.78 5.47 -4.86
CA MET A 214 4.00 5.26 -5.65
C MET A 214 4.29 3.77 -5.82
N ASP A 215 4.74 3.37 -7.00
CA ASP A 215 5.39 2.07 -7.17
C ASP A 215 6.83 2.10 -6.64
N ALA A 216 7.49 0.93 -6.63
CA ALA A 216 8.85 0.80 -6.13
C ALA A 216 9.88 1.64 -6.92
N GLU A 217 9.69 1.83 -8.23
CA GLU A 217 10.62 2.61 -9.05
C GLU A 217 10.49 4.12 -8.77
N ALA A 218 9.25 4.60 -8.70
CA ALA A 218 8.94 5.98 -8.33
C ALA A 218 9.43 6.29 -6.90
N TYR A 219 9.19 5.39 -5.94
CA TYR A 219 9.65 5.57 -4.57
C TYR A 219 11.17 5.63 -4.46
N ARG A 220 11.89 4.77 -5.21
CA ARG A 220 13.37 4.81 -5.22
C ARG A 220 13.89 6.17 -5.67
N LYS A 221 13.36 6.71 -6.79
CA LYS A 221 13.73 8.05 -7.29
C LYS A 221 13.42 9.14 -6.26
N PHE A 222 12.25 9.07 -5.63
CA PHE A 222 11.84 10.00 -4.58
C PHE A 222 12.81 10.01 -3.39
N THR A 223 13.29 8.84 -2.95
CA THR A 223 14.25 8.74 -1.84
C THR A 223 15.65 9.23 -2.22
N GLU A 224 16.09 9.01 -3.45
CA GLU A 224 17.38 9.49 -3.97
C GLU A 224 17.40 11.03 -4.03
N GLU A 225 16.39 11.65 -4.65
CA GLU A 225 16.27 13.11 -4.76
C GLU A 225 16.13 13.82 -3.41
N SER A 226 15.51 13.16 -2.42
CA SER A 226 15.35 13.69 -1.07
C SER A 226 16.63 13.60 -0.25
N SER A 227 17.55 12.69 -0.58
CA SER A 227 18.80 12.49 0.16
C SER A 227 19.94 13.46 -0.20
N ASP A 228 19.88 14.06 -1.39
CA ASP A 228 20.92 14.96 -1.92
C ASP A 228 20.71 16.45 -1.55
N LYS A 229 19.63 16.79 -0.85
CA LYS A 229 19.33 18.15 -0.37
C LYS A 229 19.74 18.36 1.08
#